data_AF-A0A5C7ZSG4-F1
#
_entry.id   AF-A0A5C7ZSG4-F1
#
_cell.length_a   1.000
_cell.length_b   1.000
_cell.length_c   1.000
_cell.angle_alpha   90.00
_cell.angle_beta   90.00
_cell.angle_gamma   90.00
#
_symmetry.space_group_name_H-M   'P 1'
#
loop_
_entity.id
_entity.type
_entity.pdbx_description
1 polymer ?
#
loop_
_entity_poly.entity_id
_entity_poly.type
_entity_poly.pdbx_seq_one_letter_code
_entity_poly.pdbx_strand_id
1 'polypeptide(L)'
;MTDATPVAPERAHSTRAIVRSLLPFLKPYWGRISLALLCLVAAKLAGLTVPMILKRLVDGLSLPSGVDALPLVLPVGLLLAYGAARLSERVFTELRQIVFARVMARASRTVMLKVFRHLHALSLRFHLGRRTGGVSRDVERGGTSISDLLDWTLYTIVPTILEITLVTIVLVTLYDVGFAVITGITLLAYVLWTIRITEWRTRYYRAAIEADTAASASAVDSLLNFETVKYFSNEEHEAQRYDASLRRMEDANVRSYKTLAALNIGQN
;
A
#
# COMPACT_ATOMS: atom_id res chain seq x y z
N MET A 1 1.13 46.05 7.28
CA MET A 1 -0.10 45.24 7.45
C MET A 1 -0.31 44.47 6.15
N THR A 2 0.38 43.35 5.99
CA THR A 2 0.35 42.51 4.79
C THR A 2 -0.68 41.42 5.00
N ASP A 3 -1.76 41.52 4.25
CA ASP A 3 -2.90 40.61 4.27
C ASP A 3 -2.44 39.24 3.74
N ALA A 4 -2.18 38.31 4.66
CA ALA A 4 -1.85 36.93 4.33
C ALA A 4 -3.14 36.24 3.88
N THR A 5 -3.38 36.24 2.57
CA THR A 5 -4.46 35.45 1.97
C THR A 5 -4.36 34.00 2.45
N PRO A 6 -5.42 33.44 3.07
CA PRO A 6 -5.38 32.08 3.56
C PRO A 6 -5.24 31.12 2.38
N VAL A 7 -4.22 30.27 2.43
CA VAL A 7 -4.03 29.17 1.48
C VAL A 7 -5.26 28.26 1.61
N ALA A 8 -6.11 28.24 0.58
CA ALA A 8 -7.31 27.43 0.56
C ALA A 8 -6.97 25.94 0.78
N PRO A 9 -7.80 25.21 1.53
CA PRO A 9 -7.54 23.79 1.81
C PRO A 9 -7.46 23.03 0.48
N GLU A 10 -6.34 22.32 0.31
CA GLU A 10 -6.05 21.45 -0.83
C GLU A 10 -7.21 20.47 -0.99
N ARG A 11 -7.97 20.60 -2.08
CA ARG A 11 -9.14 19.76 -2.35
C ARG A 11 -8.67 18.31 -2.31
N ALA A 12 -9.18 17.51 -1.38
CA ALA A 12 -8.95 16.08 -1.34
C ALA A 12 -9.32 15.49 -2.72
N HIS A 13 -8.31 15.25 -3.55
CA HIS A 13 -8.51 14.67 -4.86
C HIS A 13 -9.18 13.32 -4.62
N SER A 14 -10.44 13.19 -5.06
CA SER A 14 -11.21 11.96 -4.89
C SER A 14 -10.38 10.79 -5.40
N THR A 15 -10.14 9.77 -4.58
CA THR A 15 -9.41 8.53 -4.94
C THR A 15 -9.89 7.97 -6.27
N ARG A 16 -11.19 8.12 -6.55
CA ARG A 16 -11.84 7.76 -7.81
C ARG A 16 -11.28 8.52 -9.03
N ALA A 17 -10.97 9.81 -8.89
CA ALA A 17 -10.39 10.62 -9.95
C ALA A 17 -8.94 10.22 -10.25
N ILE A 18 -8.17 9.84 -9.22
CA ILE A 18 -6.79 9.35 -9.36
C ILE A 18 -6.79 7.96 -10.02
N VAL A 19 -7.65 7.05 -9.60
CA VAL A 19 -7.79 5.73 -10.24
C VAL A 19 -8.23 5.88 -11.70
N ARG A 20 -9.15 6.81 -11.99
CA ARG A 20 -9.63 7.08 -13.35
C ARG A 20 -8.57 7.72 -14.24
N SER A 21 -7.65 8.51 -13.69
CA SER A 21 -6.55 9.09 -14.45
C SER A 21 -5.44 8.08 -14.74
N LEU A 22 -5.28 7.03 -13.92
CA LEU A 22 -4.30 5.96 -14.11
C LEU A 22 -4.75 4.86 -15.09
N LEU A 23 -6.06 4.56 -15.13
CA LEU A 23 -6.67 3.59 -16.05
C LEU A 23 -6.25 3.68 -17.53
N PRO A 24 -6.17 4.87 -18.18
CA PRO A 24 -5.73 4.96 -19.58
C PRO A 24 -4.26 4.57 -19.80
N PHE A 25 -3.40 4.62 -18.78
CA PHE A 25 -1.99 4.19 -18.89
C PHE A 25 -1.84 2.66 -18.87
N LEU A 26 -2.85 1.95 -18.36
CA LEU A 26 -2.88 0.49 -18.31
C LEU A 26 -3.50 -0.13 -19.57
N LYS A 27 -4.34 0.61 -20.30
CA LYS A 27 -4.99 0.18 -21.56
C LYS A 27 -4.07 -0.53 -22.55
N PRO A 28 -2.84 -0.06 -22.83
CA PRO A 28 -1.93 -0.71 -23.78
C PRO A 28 -1.46 -2.11 -23.35
N TYR A 29 -1.62 -2.47 -22.07
CA TYR A 29 -1.11 -3.72 -21.50
C TYR A 29 -2.21 -4.72 -21.11
N TRP A 30 -3.46 -4.50 -21.55
CA TRP A 30 -4.61 -5.31 -21.15
C TRP A 30 -4.43 -6.82 -21.36
N GLY A 31 -3.80 -7.25 -22.46
CA GLY A 31 -3.57 -8.70 -22.69
C GLY A 31 -2.62 -9.35 -21.68
N ARG A 32 -1.64 -8.60 -21.14
CA ARG A 32 -0.75 -9.11 -20.09
C ARG A 32 -1.37 -9.01 -18.71
N ILE A 33 -2.15 -7.94 -18.48
CA ILE A 33 -2.93 -7.77 -17.26
C ILE A 33 -3.96 -8.88 -17.14
N SER A 34 -4.66 -9.24 -18.23
CA SER A 34 -5.65 -10.33 -18.23
C SER A 34 -5.00 -11.69 -17.98
N LEU A 35 -3.83 -11.97 -18.57
CA LEU A 35 -3.08 -13.19 -18.29
C LEU A 35 -2.65 -13.26 -16.82
N ALA A 36 -2.17 -12.16 -16.26
CA ALA A 36 -1.78 -12.10 -14.85
C ALA A 36 -2.99 -12.20 -13.91
N LEU A 37 -4.15 -11.66 -14.30
CA LEU A 37 -5.42 -11.85 -13.59
C LEU A 37 -5.86 -13.31 -13.64
N LEU A 38 -5.69 -13.98 -14.79
CA LEU A 38 -5.99 -15.40 -14.94
C LEU A 38 -5.08 -16.25 -14.04
N CYS A 39 -3.78 -15.97 -14.03
CA CYS A 39 -2.83 -16.62 -13.11
C CYS A 39 -3.20 -16.36 -11.64
N LEU A 40 -3.65 -15.14 -11.30
CA LEU A 40 -4.13 -14.82 -9.96
C LEU A 40 -5.34 -15.66 -9.57
N VAL A 41 -6.34 -15.74 -10.45
CA VAL A 41 -7.54 -16.57 -10.23
C VAL A 41 -7.14 -18.03 -10.06
N ALA A 42 -6.28 -18.57 -10.93
CA ALA A 42 -5.78 -19.93 -10.84
C ALA A 42 -5.02 -20.19 -9.51
N ALA A 43 -4.16 -19.26 -9.09
CA ALA A 43 -3.45 -19.34 -7.81
C ALA A 43 -4.43 -19.42 -6.64
N LYS A 44 -5.46 -18.58 -6.64
CA LYS A 44 -6.44 -18.53 -5.55
C LYS A 44 -7.38 -19.73 -5.55
N LEU A 45 -7.78 -20.24 -6.71
CA LEU A 45 -8.52 -21.50 -6.80
C LEU A 45 -7.69 -22.68 -6.28
N ALA A 46 -6.39 -22.73 -6.60
CA ALA A 46 -5.48 -23.73 -6.03
C ALA A 46 -5.35 -23.57 -4.50
N GLY A 47 -5.23 -22.34 -4.00
CA GLY A 47 -5.23 -22.03 -2.57
C GLY A 47 -6.51 -22.45 -1.85
N LEU A 48 -7.68 -22.26 -2.47
CA LEU A 48 -8.98 -22.72 -1.95
C LEU A 48 -9.12 -24.24 -1.94
N THR A 49 -8.39 -24.94 -2.82
CA THR A 49 -8.36 -26.41 -2.85
C THR A 49 -7.63 -26.99 -1.63
N VAL A 50 -6.68 -26.23 -1.04
CA VAL A 50 -5.90 -26.63 0.13
C VAL A 50 -6.79 -27.00 1.34
N PRO A 51 -7.69 -26.12 1.84
CA PRO A 51 -8.58 -26.46 2.95
C PRO A 51 -9.59 -27.56 2.60
N MET A 52 -9.98 -27.72 1.33
CA MET A 52 -10.84 -28.85 0.92
C MET A 52 -10.12 -30.20 1.01
N ILE A 53 -8.84 -30.26 0.60
CA ILE A 53 -7.99 -31.45 0.76
C ILE A 53 -7.79 -31.74 2.26
N LEU A 54 -7.51 -30.70 3.06
CA LEU A 54 -7.34 -30.84 4.50
C LEU A 54 -8.61 -31.37 5.17
N LYS A 55 -9.79 -30.87 4.80
CA LYS A 55 -11.09 -31.37 5.28
C LYS A 55 -11.22 -32.87 4.99
N ARG A 56 -10.97 -33.31 3.76
CA ARG A 56 -11.03 -34.74 3.38
C ARG A 56 -10.02 -35.60 4.14
N LEU A 57 -8.85 -35.05 4.48
CA LEU A 57 -7.83 -35.72 5.27
C LEU A 57 -8.30 -35.94 6.71
N VAL A 58 -8.88 -34.91 7.34
CA VAL A 58 -9.44 -35.00 8.69
C VAL A 58 -10.68 -35.91 8.74
N ASP A 59 -11.58 -35.79 7.78
CA ASP A 59 -12.79 -36.63 7.67
C ASP A 59 -12.41 -38.12 7.44
N GLY A 60 -11.33 -38.40 6.70
CA GLY A 60 -10.83 -39.76 6.46
C GLY A 60 -10.12 -40.38 7.67
N LEU A 61 -9.56 -39.56 8.56
CA LEU A 61 -8.92 -40.00 9.82
C LEU A 61 -9.92 -40.21 10.98
N SER A 62 -11.15 -39.70 10.84
CA SER A 62 -12.17 -39.72 11.91
C SER A 62 -13.20 -40.86 11.79
N LEU A 63 -13.04 -41.77 10.82
CA LEU A 63 -13.86 -42.98 10.71
C LEU A 63 -13.40 -44.09 11.69
N PRO A 64 -14.32 -44.94 12.21
CA PRO A 64 -14.14 -45.66 13.47
C PRO A 64 -13.05 -46.74 13.44
N SER A 65 -12.43 -46.91 14.61
CA SER A 65 -11.28 -47.73 15.02
C SER A 65 -11.34 -49.25 14.79
N GLY A 66 -11.95 -49.74 13.71
CA GLY A 66 -12.33 -51.16 13.61
C GLY A 66 -12.05 -51.90 12.29
N VAL A 67 -11.48 -51.29 11.25
CA VAL A 67 -11.24 -52.01 9.99
C VAL A 67 -9.84 -51.75 9.48
N ASP A 68 -9.15 -52.86 9.20
CA ASP A 68 -7.81 -53.05 8.65
C ASP A 68 -7.20 -51.80 8.01
N ALA A 69 -6.08 -51.38 8.61
CA ALA A 69 -5.06 -50.49 8.06
C ALA A 69 -5.54 -49.67 6.85
N LEU A 70 -6.13 -48.50 7.10
CA LEU A 70 -6.33 -47.50 6.07
C LEU A 70 -5.03 -47.43 5.25
N PRO A 71 -5.01 -47.85 3.97
CA PRO A 71 -3.76 -48.05 3.26
C PRO A 71 -2.97 -46.75 3.33
N LEU A 72 -1.72 -46.83 3.81
CA LEU A 72 -0.83 -45.69 4.07
C LEU A 72 -0.77 -44.70 2.88
N VAL A 73 -1.10 -45.20 1.69
CA VAL A 73 -1.32 -44.48 0.44
C VAL A 73 -2.31 -43.32 0.55
N LEU A 74 -3.40 -43.41 1.32
CA LEU A 74 -4.42 -42.36 1.39
C LEU A 74 -3.95 -41.14 2.21
N PRO A 75 -3.43 -41.27 3.46
CA PRO A 75 -2.84 -40.15 4.19
C PRO A 75 -1.62 -39.56 3.47
N VAL A 76 -0.73 -40.40 2.94
CA VAL A 76 0.47 -39.94 2.20
C VAL A 76 0.08 -39.22 0.91
N GLY A 77 -0.91 -39.74 0.16
CA GLY A 77 -1.42 -39.11 -1.05
C GLY A 77 -2.07 -37.75 -0.79
N LEU A 78 -2.83 -37.60 0.30
CA LEU A 78 -3.43 -36.32 0.69
C LEU A 78 -2.38 -35.33 1.19
N LEU A 79 -1.34 -35.79 1.90
CA LEU A 79 -0.22 -34.94 2.34
C LEU A 79 0.61 -34.45 1.15
N LEU A 80 0.87 -35.32 0.17
CA LEU A 80 1.48 -34.93 -1.11
C LEU A 80 0.60 -33.97 -1.91
N ALA A 81 -0.73 -34.20 -1.96
CA ALA A 81 -1.67 -33.30 -2.62
C ALA A 81 -1.73 -31.92 -1.95
N TYR A 82 -1.71 -31.88 -0.61
CA TYR A 82 -1.59 -30.62 0.16
C TYR A 82 -0.29 -29.88 -0.17
N GLY A 83 0.84 -30.59 -0.16
CA GLY A 83 2.16 -30.04 -0.51
C GLY A 83 2.19 -29.51 -1.95
N ALA A 84 1.66 -30.26 -2.91
CA ALA A 84 1.54 -29.86 -4.30
C ALA A 84 0.62 -28.65 -4.49
N ALA A 85 -0.52 -28.59 -3.79
CA ALA A 85 -1.43 -27.44 -3.84
C ALA A 85 -0.80 -26.17 -3.26
N ARG A 86 -0.13 -26.27 -2.11
CA ARG A 86 0.64 -25.16 -1.51
C ARG A 86 1.78 -24.69 -2.40
N LEU A 87 2.52 -25.61 -3.00
CA LEU A 87 3.59 -25.28 -3.93
C LEU A 87 3.03 -24.59 -5.18
N SER A 88 1.93 -25.11 -5.72
CA SER A 88 1.24 -24.52 -6.89
C SER A 88 0.75 -23.11 -6.60
N GLU A 89 0.11 -22.89 -5.44
CA GLU A 89 -0.32 -21.57 -4.99
C GLU A 89 0.86 -20.57 -4.98
N ARG A 90 1.99 -20.97 -4.39
CA ARG A 90 3.21 -20.14 -4.36
C ARG A 90 3.76 -19.89 -5.76
N VAL A 91 3.89 -20.93 -6.58
CA VAL A 91 4.42 -20.83 -7.95
C VAL A 91 3.56 -19.90 -8.81
N PHE A 92 2.23 -20.03 -8.79
CA PHE A 92 1.36 -19.14 -9.55
C PHE A 92 1.38 -17.71 -9.01
N THR A 93 1.53 -17.54 -7.69
CA THR A 93 1.69 -16.21 -7.09
C THR A 93 2.98 -15.53 -7.55
N GLU A 94 4.10 -16.24 -7.55
CA GLU A 94 5.39 -15.72 -8.03
C GLU A 94 5.41 -15.49 -9.54
N LEU A 95 4.84 -16.42 -10.32
CA LEU A 95 4.73 -16.26 -11.77
C LEU A 95 3.91 -15.02 -12.12
N ARG A 96 2.81 -14.77 -11.40
CA ARG A 96 2.03 -13.54 -11.51
C ARG A 96 2.90 -12.31 -11.23
N GLN A 97 3.72 -12.31 -10.18
CA GLN A 97 4.62 -11.19 -9.88
C GLN A 97 5.60 -10.93 -11.03
N ILE A 98 6.21 -11.98 -11.59
CA ILE A 98 7.16 -11.89 -12.71
C ILE A 98 6.47 -11.30 -13.96
N VAL A 99 5.26 -11.77 -14.29
CA VAL A 99 4.48 -11.27 -15.43
C VAL A 99 4.13 -9.79 -15.23
N PHE A 100 3.74 -9.39 -14.02
CA PHE A 100 3.41 -8.00 -13.70
C PHE A 100 4.62 -7.07 -13.67
N ALA A 101 5.78 -7.53 -13.19
CA ALA A 101 6.97 -6.69 -13.06
C ALA A 101 7.32 -5.95 -14.36
N ARG A 102 7.24 -6.63 -15.50
CA ARG A 102 7.56 -6.03 -16.79
C ARG A 102 6.46 -5.11 -17.34
N VAL A 103 5.22 -5.29 -16.91
CA VAL A 103 4.11 -4.37 -17.22
C VAL A 103 4.26 -3.10 -16.39
N MET A 104 4.54 -3.24 -15.09
CA MET A 104 4.75 -2.12 -14.16
C MET A 104 5.91 -1.24 -14.58
N ALA A 105 7.08 -1.83 -14.83
CA ALA A 105 8.25 -1.08 -15.27
C ALA A 105 7.99 -0.26 -16.55
N ARG A 106 7.16 -0.77 -17.48
CA ARG A 106 6.78 -0.02 -18.69
C ARG A 106 5.74 1.05 -18.42
N ALA A 107 4.75 0.78 -17.58
CA ALA A 107 3.73 1.76 -17.19
C ALA A 107 4.37 2.95 -16.47
N SER A 108 5.21 2.68 -15.45
CA SER A 108 5.99 3.70 -14.74
C SER A 108 6.87 4.51 -15.70
N ARG A 109 7.66 3.85 -16.56
CA ARG A 109 8.48 4.55 -17.58
C ARG A 109 7.66 5.49 -18.46
N THR A 110 6.47 5.05 -18.89
CA THR A 110 5.60 5.84 -19.78
C THR A 110 5.03 7.05 -19.06
N VAL A 111 4.63 6.89 -17.81
CA VAL A 111 4.13 7.97 -16.97
C VAL A 111 5.23 9.00 -16.69
N MET A 112 6.40 8.55 -16.24
CA MET A 112 7.54 9.44 -15.98
C MET A 112 7.94 10.23 -17.24
N LEU A 113 7.98 9.58 -18.41
CA LEU A 113 8.27 10.27 -19.67
C LEU A 113 7.19 11.31 -20.03
N LYS A 114 5.92 11.05 -19.73
CA LYS A 114 4.83 12.00 -19.98
C LYS A 114 4.92 13.21 -19.05
N VAL A 115 5.22 12.98 -17.77
CA VAL A 115 5.49 14.05 -16.80
C VAL A 115 6.67 14.89 -17.26
N PHE A 116 7.78 14.27 -17.64
CA PHE A 116 8.95 14.95 -18.17
C PHE A 116 8.63 15.82 -19.39
N ARG A 117 7.90 15.27 -20.37
CA ARG A 117 7.46 16.03 -21.56
C ARG A 117 6.53 17.20 -21.21
N HIS A 118 5.62 17.00 -20.25
CA HIS A 118 4.72 18.05 -19.80
C HIS A 118 5.47 19.21 -19.13
N LEU A 119 6.49 18.90 -18.33
CA LEU A 119 7.33 19.91 -17.69
C LEU A 119 8.06 20.76 -18.73
N HIS A 120 8.69 20.11 -19.72
CA HIS A 120 9.35 20.81 -20.82
C HIS A 120 8.40 21.70 -21.64
N ALA A 121 7.11 21.38 -21.70
CA ALA A 121 6.12 22.17 -22.44
C ALA A 121 5.58 23.38 -21.65
N LEU A 122 5.93 23.53 -20.36
CA LEU A 122 5.50 24.67 -19.56
C LEU A 122 6.23 25.95 -19.96
N SER A 123 5.57 27.10 -19.79
CA SER A 123 6.09 28.40 -20.20
C SER A 123 7.45 28.73 -19.57
N LEU A 124 8.25 29.56 -20.24
CA LEU A 124 9.51 30.08 -19.70
C LEU A 124 9.29 30.82 -18.35
N ARG A 125 8.16 31.52 -18.18
CA ARG A 125 7.76 32.16 -16.92
C ARG A 125 7.58 31.15 -15.78
N PHE A 126 7.06 29.96 -16.06
CA PHE A 126 6.96 28.88 -15.07
C PHE A 126 8.35 28.39 -14.63
N HIS A 127 9.28 28.28 -15.58
CA HIS A 127 10.64 27.82 -15.31
C HIS A 127 11.51 28.88 -14.62
N LEU A 128 11.31 30.17 -14.91
CA LEU A 128 12.05 31.28 -14.29
C LEU A 128 11.45 31.75 -12.94
N GLY A 129 10.15 31.54 -12.71
CA GLY A 129 9.43 32.06 -11.55
C GLY A 129 9.52 31.20 -10.28
N ARG A 130 10.10 30.00 -10.32
CA ARG A 130 10.27 29.13 -9.16
C ARG A 130 11.75 28.82 -8.97
N ARG A 131 12.25 28.93 -7.74
CA ARG A 131 13.61 28.49 -7.37
C ARG A 131 13.79 27.07 -7.90
N THR A 132 14.74 26.90 -8.82
CA THR A 132 14.94 25.72 -9.67
C THR A 132 15.01 24.38 -8.92
N GLY A 133 15.33 24.39 -7.62
CA GLY A 133 15.34 23.20 -6.76
C GLY A 133 13.96 22.67 -6.35
N GLY A 134 12.94 23.53 -6.19
CA GLY A 134 11.61 23.12 -5.70
C GLY A 134 10.83 22.31 -6.73
N VAL A 135 10.78 22.80 -7.98
CA VAL A 135 10.09 22.10 -9.08
C VAL A 135 10.77 20.77 -9.40
N SER A 136 12.10 20.72 -9.42
CA SER A 136 12.81 19.45 -9.64
C SER A 136 12.50 18.42 -8.55
N ARG A 137 12.42 18.86 -7.28
CA ARG A 137 12.09 17.99 -6.14
C ARG A 137 10.63 17.56 -6.14
N ASP A 138 9.71 18.43 -6.52
CA ASP A 138 8.28 18.10 -6.68
C ASP A 138 8.05 17.11 -7.83
N VAL A 139 8.85 17.20 -8.89
CA VAL A 139 8.81 16.28 -10.04
C VAL A 139 9.39 14.92 -9.69
N GLU A 140 10.53 14.89 -8.99
CA GLU A 140 11.15 13.66 -8.53
C GLU A 140 10.24 12.93 -7.53
N ARG A 141 9.68 13.66 -6.56
CA ARG A 141 8.72 13.11 -5.61
C ARG A 141 7.40 12.71 -6.25
N GLY A 142 6.84 13.55 -7.13
CA GLY A 142 5.57 13.29 -7.79
C GLY A 142 5.64 12.12 -8.78
N GLY A 143 6.71 12.04 -9.59
CA GLY A 143 6.93 10.96 -10.54
C GLY A 143 7.14 9.60 -9.86
N THR A 144 7.91 9.59 -8.77
CA THR A 144 8.11 8.39 -7.94
C THR A 144 6.80 8.00 -7.25
N SER A 145 6.09 8.95 -6.63
CA SER A 145 4.80 8.69 -5.97
C SER A 145 3.75 8.13 -6.93
N ILE A 146 3.69 8.59 -8.18
CA ILE A 146 2.74 8.03 -9.16
C ILE A 146 3.12 6.59 -9.53
N SER A 147 4.43 6.29 -9.63
CA SER A 147 4.91 4.93 -9.88
C SER A 147 4.58 4.02 -8.69
N ASP A 148 4.83 4.47 -7.46
CA ASP A 148 4.51 3.74 -6.24
C ASP A 148 3.01 3.48 -6.10
N LEU A 149 2.17 4.48 -6.42
CA LEU A 149 0.71 4.33 -6.41
C LEU A 149 0.22 3.32 -7.45
N LEU A 150 0.82 3.31 -8.65
CA LEU A 150 0.52 2.32 -9.68
C LEU A 150 0.89 0.91 -9.21
N ASP A 151 2.09 0.76 -8.67
CA ASP A 151 2.59 -0.51 -8.16
C ASP A 151 1.69 -1.01 -7.01
N TRP A 152 1.39 -0.16 -6.03
CA TRP A 152 0.52 -0.52 -4.90
C TRP A 152 -0.90 -0.89 -5.34
N THR A 153 -1.47 -0.14 -6.29
CA THR A 153 -2.82 -0.43 -6.82
C THR A 153 -2.87 -1.80 -7.49
N LEU A 154 -1.86 -2.14 -8.29
CA LEU A 154 -1.86 -3.35 -9.11
C LEU A 154 -1.35 -4.59 -8.36
N TYR A 155 -0.46 -4.43 -7.38
CA TYR A 155 0.06 -5.53 -6.57
C TYR A 155 -0.78 -5.83 -5.33
N THR A 156 -1.46 -4.83 -4.76
CA THR A 156 -2.19 -4.98 -3.51
C THR A 156 -3.68 -4.80 -3.73
N ILE A 157 -4.14 -3.62 -4.15
CA ILE A 157 -5.59 -3.32 -4.18
C ILE A 157 -6.35 -4.26 -5.11
N VAL A 158 -5.94 -4.38 -6.37
CA VAL A 158 -6.65 -5.20 -7.37
C VAL A 158 -6.68 -6.67 -6.96
N PRO A 159 -5.54 -7.30 -6.58
CA PRO A 159 -5.55 -8.67 -6.08
C PRO A 159 -6.40 -8.87 -4.84
N THR A 160 -6.34 -7.96 -3.86
CA THR A 160 -7.13 -8.07 -2.62
C THR A 160 -8.63 -8.00 -2.87
N ILE A 161 -9.10 -7.08 -3.73
CA ILE A 161 -10.53 -6.99 -4.07
C ILE A 161 -10.98 -8.28 -4.76
N LEU A 162 -10.19 -8.78 -5.70
CA LEU A 162 -10.50 -9.99 -6.45
C LEU A 162 -10.52 -11.22 -5.53
N GLU A 163 -9.55 -11.30 -4.61
CA GLU A 163 -9.47 -12.34 -3.58
C GLU A 163 -10.68 -12.33 -2.65
N ILE A 164 -11.05 -11.18 -2.09
CA ILE A 164 -12.24 -11.04 -1.23
C ILE A 164 -13.49 -11.47 -2.00
N THR A 165 -13.63 -11.04 -3.26
CA THR A 165 -14.77 -11.39 -4.10
C THR A 165 -14.84 -12.90 -4.35
N LEU A 166 -13.72 -13.52 -4.73
CA LEU A 166 -13.65 -14.95 -5.01
C LEU A 166 -13.94 -15.79 -3.77
N VAL A 167 -13.31 -15.46 -2.63
CA VAL A 167 -13.53 -16.14 -1.35
C VAL A 167 -14.99 -16.02 -0.93
N THR A 168 -15.58 -14.83 -1.06
CA THR A 168 -16.99 -14.60 -0.72
C THR A 168 -17.92 -15.45 -1.58
N ILE A 169 -17.71 -15.49 -2.91
CA ILE A 169 -18.51 -16.31 -3.83
C ILE A 169 -18.42 -17.79 -3.42
N VAL A 170 -17.20 -18.29 -3.23
CA VAL A 170 -16.96 -19.70 -2.85
C VAL A 170 -17.66 -20.02 -1.54
N LEU A 171 -17.54 -19.15 -0.53
CA LEU A 171 -18.12 -19.36 0.79
C LEU A 171 -19.67 -19.36 0.74
N VAL A 172 -20.28 -18.46 -0.03
CA VAL A 172 -21.74 -18.43 -0.24
C VAL A 172 -22.24 -19.66 -0.99
N THR A 173 -21.46 -20.19 -1.94
CA THR A 173 -21.86 -21.36 -2.73
C THR A 173 -21.66 -22.70 -2.01
N LEU A 174 -20.66 -22.82 -1.13
CA LEU A 174 -20.33 -24.07 -0.44
C LEU A 174 -20.90 -24.19 0.97
N TYR A 175 -21.30 -23.09 1.61
CA TYR A 175 -21.73 -23.08 3.00
C TYR A 175 -23.16 -22.54 3.17
N ASP A 176 -23.77 -22.91 4.29
CA ASP A 176 -25.15 -22.51 4.65
C ASP A 176 -25.27 -20.97 4.81
N VAL A 177 -26.49 -20.44 4.66
CA VAL A 177 -26.78 -18.99 4.69
C VAL A 177 -26.30 -18.35 5.99
N GLY A 178 -26.33 -19.09 7.10
CA GLY A 178 -25.78 -18.64 8.38
C GLY A 178 -24.29 -18.30 8.34
N PHE A 179 -23.48 -19.09 7.62
CA PHE A 179 -22.04 -18.80 7.43
C PHE A 179 -21.84 -17.52 6.60
N ALA A 180 -22.61 -17.35 5.53
CA ALA A 180 -22.54 -16.15 4.70
C ALA A 180 -22.86 -14.88 5.51
N VAL A 181 -23.88 -14.92 6.37
CA VAL A 181 -24.25 -13.79 7.25
C VAL A 181 -23.13 -13.48 8.25
N ILE A 182 -22.58 -14.48 8.93
CA ILE A 182 -21.48 -14.29 9.90
C ILE A 182 -20.24 -13.72 9.21
N THR A 183 -19.86 -14.25 8.05
CA THR A 183 -18.73 -13.73 7.25
C THR A 183 -18.98 -12.29 6.80
N GLY A 184 -20.20 -11.97 6.35
CA GLY A 184 -20.58 -10.61 5.96
C GLY A 184 -20.48 -9.62 7.10
N ILE A 185 -20.99 -9.97 8.29
CA ILE A 185 -20.87 -9.14 9.49
C ILE A 185 -19.39 -8.96 9.89
N THR A 186 -18.60 -10.03 9.85
CA THR A 186 -17.16 -9.98 10.17
C THR A 186 -16.41 -9.06 9.21
N LEU A 187 -16.67 -9.17 7.89
CA LEU A 187 -16.09 -8.29 6.87
C LEU A 187 -16.49 -6.83 7.09
N LEU A 188 -17.77 -6.57 7.36
CA LEU A 188 -18.27 -5.22 7.61
C LEU A 188 -17.63 -4.61 8.86
N ALA A 189 -17.56 -5.37 9.96
CA ALA A 189 -16.91 -4.97 11.19
C ALA A 189 -15.42 -4.67 10.97
N TYR A 190 -14.71 -5.53 10.22
CA TYR A 190 -13.31 -5.32 9.85
C TYR A 190 -13.10 -4.04 9.03
N VAL A 191 -13.96 -3.79 8.03
CA VAL A 191 -13.89 -2.59 7.20
C VAL A 191 -14.15 -1.33 8.02
N LEU A 192 -15.20 -1.33 8.86
CA LEU A 192 -15.54 -0.21 9.74
C LEU A 192 -14.42 0.09 10.74
N TRP A 193 -13.89 -0.95 11.38
CA TRP A 193 -12.74 -0.85 12.28
C TRP A 193 -11.53 -0.25 11.55
N THR A 194 -11.20 -0.78 10.38
CA THR A 194 -10.07 -0.34 9.56
C THR A 194 -10.19 1.14 9.17
N ILE A 195 -11.36 1.59 8.73
CA ILE A 195 -11.58 3.00 8.37
C ILE A 195 -11.40 3.89 9.61
N ARG A 196 -12.05 3.55 10.73
CA ARG A 196 -12.02 4.34 11.96
C ARG A 196 -10.60 4.49 12.51
N ILE A 197 -9.86 3.39 12.56
CA ILE A 197 -8.50 3.40 13.11
C ILE A 197 -7.52 4.06 12.14
N THR A 198 -7.74 3.95 10.83
CA THR A 198 -6.94 4.62 9.81
C THR A 198 -7.11 6.13 9.91
N GLU A 199 -8.34 6.65 9.95
CA GLU A 199 -8.61 8.09 10.13
C GLU A 199 -7.98 8.63 11.42
N TRP A 200 -8.12 7.87 12.52
CA TRP A 200 -7.50 8.20 13.80
C TRP A 200 -5.97 8.22 13.73
N ARG A 201 -5.33 7.26 13.07
CA ARG A 201 -3.87 7.21 12.92
C ARG A 201 -3.34 8.29 11.96
N THR A 202 -4.07 8.56 10.87
CA THR A 202 -3.66 9.53 9.84
C THR A 202 -3.40 10.91 10.43
N ARG A 203 -4.15 11.33 11.46
CA ARG A 203 -3.91 12.62 12.12
C ARG A 203 -2.55 12.71 12.81
N TYR A 204 -2.10 11.63 13.47
CA TYR A 204 -0.81 11.58 14.16
C TYR A 204 0.34 11.45 13.16
N TYR A 205 0.14 10.66 12.10
CA TYR A 205 1.09 10.54 11.02
C TYR A 205 1.32 11.89 10.30
N ARG A 206 0.25 12.65 10.03
CA ARG A 206 0.36 14.00 9.45
C ARG A 206 1.10 14.95 10.38
N ALA A 207 0.77 14.96 11.67
CA ALA A 207 1.46 15.80 12.65
C ALA A 207 2.98 15.49 12.72
N ALA A 208 3.36 14.21 12.61
CA ALA A 208 4.76 13.80 12.55
C ALA A 208 5.48 14.34 11.29
N ILE A 209 4.85 14.22 10.11
CA ILE A 209 5.39 14.76 8.85
C ILE A 209 5.53 16.29 8.90
N GLU A 210 4.53 16.99 9.45
CA GLU A 210 4.57 18.45 9.59
C GLU A 210 5.72 18.89 10.51
N ALA A 211 5.92 18.20 11.63
CA ALA A 211 7.01 18.48 12.55
C ALA A 211 8.40 18.21 11.94
N ASP A 212 8.55 17.11 11.18
CA ASP A 212 9.76 16.81 10.40
C ASP A 212 10.08 17.88 9.36
N THR A 213 9.05 18.33 8.63
CA THR A 213 9.18 19.39 7.63
C THR A 213 9.60 20.71 8.29
N ALA A 214 9.02 21.05 9.45
CA ALA A 214 9.37 22.25 10.20
C ALA A 214 10.81 22.21 10.74
N ALA A 215 11.24 21.07 11.28
CA ALA A 215 12.63 20.89 11.74
C ALA A 215 13.63 21.02 10.57
N SER A 216 13.34 20.35 9.45
CA SER A 216 14.15 20.45 8.23
C SER A 216 14.24 21.88 7.70
N ALA A 217 13.12 22.61 7.68
CA ALA A 217 13.10 24.01 7.27
C ALA A 217 13.95 24.90 8.19
N SER A 218 13.88 24.69 9.50
CA SER A 218 14.69 25.42 10.48
C SER A 218 16.19 25.18 10.28
N ALA A 219 16.60 23.94 10.02
CA ALA A 219 18.01 23.62 9.76
C ALA A 219 18.52 24.29 8.48
N VAL A 220 17.73 24.21 7.40
CA VAL A 220 18.09 24.84 6.11
C VAL A 220 18.19 26.35 6.25
N ASP A 221 17.24 26.99 6.95
CA ASP A 221 17.25 28.44 7.17
C ASP A 221 18.48 28.91 7.95
N SER A 222 18.86 28.18 9.01
CA SER A 222 20.08 28.47 9.79
C SER A 222 21.35 28.35 8.94
N LEU A 223 21.46 27.29 8.13
CA LEU A 223 22.62 27.07 7.25
C LEU A 223 22.70 28.06 6.10
N LEU A 224 21.56 28.50 5.54
CA LEU A 224 21.52 29.53 4.51
C LEU A 224 21.96 30.90 5.06
N ASN A 225 21.66 31.18 6.33
CA ASN A 225 22.02 32.42 7.02
C ASN A 225 23.27 32.27 7.91
N PHE A 226 24.13 31.29 7.61
CA PHE A 226 25.28 30.93 8.44
C PHE A 226 26.21 32.12 8.73
N GLU A 227 26.43 32.99 7.74
CA GLU A 227 27.26 34.20 7.89
C GLU A 227 26.72 35.13 8.97
N THR A 228 25.40 35.31 9.03
CA THR A 228 24.75 36.14 10.06
C THR A 228 24.92 35.52 11.44
N VAL A 229 24.72 34.20 11.56
CA VAL A 229 24.90 33.48 12.83
C VAL A 229 26.33 33.63 13.35
N LYS A 230 27.33 33.50 12.47
CA LYS A 230 28.75 33.68 12.81
C LYS A 230 29.11 35.12 13.15
N TYR A 231 28.58 36.08 12.40
CA TYR A 231 28.82 37.51 12.64
C TYR A 231 28.39 37.93 14.05
N PHE A 232 27.25 37.41 14.52
CA PHE A 232 26.73 37.69 15.87
C PHE A 232 27.19 36.68 16.94
N SER A 233 28.02 35.69 16.61
CA SER A 233 28.46 34.61 17.52
C SER A 233 27.29 33.95 18.26
N ASN A 234 26.20 33.68 17.53
CA ASN A 234 24.92 33.23 18.09
C ASN A 234 24.64 31.74 17.83
N GLU A 235 25.69 30.93 17.65
CA GLU A 235 25.58 29.51 17.28
C GLU A 235 24.80 28.70 18.31
N GLU A 236 25.05 28.92 19.60
CA GLU A 236 24.39 28.20 20.69
C GLU A 236 22.88 28.52 20.74
N HIS A 237 22.51 29.76 20.44
CA HIS A 237 21.11 30.17 20.38
C HIS A 237 20.37 29.47 19.24
N GLU A 238 20.97 29.42 18.04
CA GLU A 238 20.38 28.69 16.92
C GLU A 238 20.36 27.18 17.15
N ALA A 239 21.36 26.61 17.83
CA ALA A 239 21.34 25.22 18.26
C ALA A 239 20.15 24.91 19.19
N GLN A 240 19.88 25.78 20.18
CA GLN A 240 18.74 25.64 21.10
C GLN A 240 17.39 25.80 20.37
N ARG A 241 17.30 26.72 19.42
CA ARG A 241 16.10 26.91 18.59
C ARG A 241 15.83 25.68 17.72
N TYR A 242 16.87 25.08 17.16
CA TYR A 242 16.76 23.83 16.40
C TYR A 242 16.39 22.65 17.30
N ASP A 243 17.00 22.52 18.49
CA ASP A 243 16.66 21.49 19.48
C ASP A 243 15.17 21.55 19.89
N ALA A 244 14.62 22.74 20.08
CA ALA A 244 13.18 22.90 20.35
C ALA A 244 12.29 22.37 19.21
N SER A 245 12.75 22.47 17.95
CA SER A 245 12.05 21.88 16.80
C SER A 245 12.23 20.37 16.73
N LEU A 246 13.41 19.85 17.07
CA LEU A 246 13.67 18.42 17.19
C LEU A 246 12.82 17.76 18.27
N ARG A 247 12.67 18.37 19.45
CA ARG A 247 11.81 17.83 20.53
C ARG A 247 10.35 17.70 20.09
N ARG A 248 9.81 18.69 19.38
CA ARG A 248 8.45 18.62 18.82
C ARG A 248 8.30 17.49 17.79
N MET A 249 9.32 17.31 16.96
CA MET A 249 9.38 16.22 15.98
C MET A 249 9.47 14.85 16.68
N GLU A 250 10.29 14.73 17.72
CA GLU A 250 10.41 13.54 18.55
C GLU A 250 9.06 13.16 19.16
N ASP A 251 8.40 14.08 19.86
CA ASP A 251 7.09 13.86 20.49
C ASP A 251 6.02 13.42 19.48
N ALA A 252 5.98 14.07 18.31
CA ALA A 252 5.05 13.73 17.24
C ALA A 252 5.33 12.34 16.66
N ASN A 253 6.60 12.00 16.45
CA ASN A 253 7.03 10.67 15.99
C ASN A 253 6.70 9.58 17.01
N VAL A 254 6.96 9.80 18.30
CA VAL A 254 6.61 8.85 19.36
C VAL A 254 5.11 8.59 19.40
N ARG A 255 4.27 9.62 19.27
CA ARG A 255 2.81 9.45 19.18
C ARG A 255 2.41 8.66 17.93
N SER A 256 3.01 8.96 16.77
CA SER A 256 2.79 8.22 15.52
C SER A 256 3.14 6.73 15.69
N TYR A 257 4.29 6.40 16.29
CA TYR A 257 4.69 5.02 16.56
C TYR A 257 3.76 4.31 17.55
N LYS A 258 3.38 4.97 18.65
CA LYS A 258 2.40 4.40 19.61
C LYS A 258 1.07 4.08 18.94
N THR A 259 0.59 4.95 18.05
CA THR A 259 -0.66 4.71 17.32
C THR A 259 -0.55 3.57 16.30
N LEU A 260 0.63 3.39 15.68
CA LEU A 260 0.92 2.24 14.83
C LEU A 260 0.96 0.93 15.64
N ALA A 261 1.57 0.93 16.82
CA ALA A 261 1.61 -0.24 17.69
C ALA A 261 0.20 -0.65 18.15
N ALA A 262 -0.62 0.33 18.57
CA ALA A 262 -2.02 0.08 18.93
C ALA A 262 -2.84 -0.48 17.75
N LEU A 263 -2.60 0.02 16.53
CA LEU A 263 -3.21 -0.52 15.31
C LEU A 263 -2.81 -1.99 15.08
N ASN A 264 -1.52 -2.30 15.14
CA ASN A 264 -1.01 -3.65 14.91
C ASN A 264 -1.57 -4.65 15.92
N ILE A 265 -1.71 -4.24 17.20
CA ILE A 265 -2.35 -5.06 18.24
C ILE A 265 -3.83 -5.27 17.94
N GLY A 266 -4.53 -4.27 17.37
CA GLY A 266 -5.94 -4.39 17.00
C GLY A 266 -6.19 -5.13 15.68
N GLN A 267 -5.16 -5.43 14.89
CA GLN A 267 -5.28 -6.11 13.59
C GLN A 267 -4.75 -7.54 13.59
N ASN A 268 -3.77 -7.87 14.44
CA ASN A 268 -3.24 -9.23 14.64
C ASN A 268 -4.04 -9.99 15.70
#